data_AF-A0A7X9JKP2-F1
#
_entry.id   AF-A0A7X9JKP2-F1
#
_cell.length_a   1.000
_cell.length_b   1.000
_cell.length_c   1.000
_cell.angle_alpha   90.00
_cell.angle_beta   90.00
_cell.angle_gamma   90.00
#
_symmetry.space_group_name_H-M   'P 1'
#
loop_
_entity.id
_entity.type
_entity.pdbx_description
1 polymer ?
#
loop_
_entity_poly.entity_id
_entity_poly.type
_entity_poly.pdbx_seq_one_letter_code
_entity_poly.pdbx_strand_id
1 'polypeptide(L)'
;MIPKQIDQITKEDLDKLVENSVSEKKTIEYKSELKYDSDSERKEFLADVSSFANASGGDLIYGVVAPDGIPTSITGLKTSNTDAEILKIENI
;
A
#
# COMPACT_ATOMS: atom_id res chain seq x y z
N MET A 1 1.07 6.37 -9.87
CA MET A 1 0.44 5.07 -10.13
C MET A 1 1.40 4.21 -10.92
N ILE A 2 1.48 2.92 -10.63
CA ILE A 2 2.22 1.92 -11.40
C ILE A 2 1.48 1.76 -12.73
N PRO A 3 2.14 1.94 -13.89
CA PRO A 3 1.49 1.91 -15.20
C PRO A 3 1.22 0.46 -15.67
N LYS A 4 0.57 -0.34 -14.82
CA LYS A 4 0.16 -1.73 -15.06
C LYS A 4 -1.18 -2.00 -14.39
N GLN A 5 -1.89 -3.01 -14.87
CA GLN A 5 -3.06 -3.51 -14.15
C GLN A 5 -2.62 -4.18 -12.85
N ILE A 6 -3.44 -4.06 -11.80
CA ILE A 6 -3.09 -4.47 -10.43
C ILE A 6 -2.76 -5.97 -10.33
N ASP A 7 -3.44 -6.79 -11.12
CA ASP A 7 -3.25 -8.24 -11.24
C ASP A 7 -1.97 -8.65 -11.99
N GLN A 8 -1.33 -7.69 -12.67
CA GLN A 8 -0.07 -7.88 -13.41
C GLN A 8 1.14 -7.26 -12.70
N ILE A 9 0.94 -6.65 -11.53
CA ILE A 9 2.03 -6.09 -10.74
C ILE A 9 2.84 -7.24 -10.16
N THR A 10 4.14 -7.24 -10.46
CA THR A 10 5.10 -8.21 -9.96
C THR A 10 6.01 -7.59 -8.93
N LYS A 11 6.74 -8.42 -8.17
CA LYS A 11 7.77 -7.94 -7.25
C LYS A 11 8.81 -7.07 -7.96
N GLU A 12 9.20 -7.43 -9.18
CA GLU A 12 10.18 -6.68 -9.99
C GLU A 12 9.70 -5.24 -10.29
N ASP A 13 8.39 -5.02 -10.39
CA ASP A 13 7.84 -3.68 -10.56
C ASP A 13 7.96 -2.85 -9.28
N LEU A 14 7.79 -3.47 -8.11
CA LEU A 14 8.01 -2.82 -6.82
C LEU A 14 9.49 -2.53 -6.59
N ASP A 15 10.37 -3.47 -6.92
CA ASP A 15 11.82 -3.29 -6.82
C ASP A 15 12.28 -2.10 -7.66
N LYS A 16 11.72 -1.92 -8.87
CA LYS A 16 11.97 -0.73 -9.72
C LYS A 16 11.52 0.58 -9.06
N LEU A 17 10.48 0.58 -8.23
CA LEU A 17 10.08 1.81 -7.52
C LEU A 17 11.15 2.24 -6.52
N VAL A 18 11.78 1.28 -5.83
CA VAL A 18 12.90 1.53 -4.92
C VAL A 18 14.15 1.92 -5.69
N GLU A 19 14.53 1.17 -6.74
CA GLU A 19 15.73 1.43 -7.54
C GLU A 19 15.72 2.83 -8.19
N ASN A 20 14.54 3.27 -8.66
CA ASN A 20 14.37 4.58 -9.26
C ASN A 20 14.02 5.68 -8.25
N SER A 21 13.99 5.37 -6.94
CA SER A 21 13.65 6.30 -5.86
C SER A 21 12.34 7.05 -6.14
N VAL A 22 11.30 6.33 -6.59
CA VAL A 22 10.03 6.93 -7.01
C VAL A 22 9.30 7.48 -5.79
N SER A 23 9.43 8.79 -5.57
CA SER A 23 8.79 9.49 -4.46
C SER A 23 7.27 9.39 -4.50
N GLU A 24 6.66 9.44 -3.33
CA GLU A 24 5.22 9.56 -3.15
C GLU A 24 4.64 10.74 -3.90
N LYS A 25 3.42 10.55 -4.39
CA LYS A 25 2.66 11.54 -5.13
C LYS A 25 1.20 11.34 -4.77
N LYS A 26 0.34 12.23 -5.24
CA LYS A 26 -1.13 12.12 -5.09
C LYS A 26 -1.76 10.79 -5.56
N THR A 27 -1.00 9.93 -6.25
CA THR A 27 -1.47 8.65 -6.82
C THR A 27 -0.64 7.45 -6.36
N ILE A 28 0.34 7.62 -5.48
CA ILE A 28 1.13 6.54 -4.87
C ILE A 28 1.41 6.91 -3.42
N GLU A 29 1.04 6.03 -2.51
CA GLU A 29 1.36 6.10 -1.09
C GLU A 29 2.11 4.82 -0.68
N TYR A 30 3.17 4.95 0.11
CA TYR A 30 3.88 3.81 0.70
C TYR A 30 3.66 3.77 2.21
N LYS A 31 3.24 2.61 2.72
CA LYS A 31 3.12 2.36 4.16
C LYS A 31 3.91 1.12 4.55
N SER A 32 4.63 1.20 5.67
CA SER A 32 5.44 0.06 6.15
C SER A 32 4.58 -1.05 6.74
N GLU A 33 3.51 -0.69 7.44
CA GLU A 33 2.65 -1.60 8.19
C GLU A 33 1.19 -1.40 7.80
N LEU A 34 0.45 -2.50 7.74
CA LEU A 34 -0.99 -2.51 7.61
C LEU A 34 -1.60 -2.73 9.01
N LYS A 35 -2.28 -1.73 9.55
CA LYS A 35 -2.89 -1.77 10.89
C LYS A 35 -4.38 -1.54 10.80
N TYR A 36 -5.15 -2.42 11.43
CA TYR A 36 -6.61 -2.32 11.49
C TYR A 36 -7.21 -3.08 12.69
N ASP A 37 -6.42 -3.29 13.74
CA ASP A 37 -6.83 -4.07 14.91
C ASP A 37 -7.80 -3.28 15.80
N SER A 38 -7.59 -1.97 15.93
CA SER A 38 -8.48 -1.07 16.66
C SER A 38 -9.40 -0.25 15.75
N ASP A 39 -10.49 0.26 16.31
CA ASP A 39 -11.43 1.13 15.59
C ASP A 39 -10.77 2.41 15.05
N SER A 40 -9.77 2.94 15.76
CA SER A 40 -9.02 4.11 15.28
C SER A 40 -8.16 3.75 14.08
N GLU A 41 -7.47 2.62 14.10
CA GLU A 41 -6.64 2.16 12.99
C GLU A 41 -7.48 1.81 11.76
N ARG A 42 -8.65 1.18 11.96
CA ARG A 42 -9.62 0.95 10.87
C ARG A 42 -10.08 2.25 10.23
N LYS A 43 -10.38 3.27 11.03
CA LYS A 43 -10.77 4.59 10.50
C LYS A 43 -9.66 5.23 9.69
N GLU A 44 -8.41 5.17 10.14
CA GLU A 44 -7.26 5.66 9.38
C GLU A 44 -7.10 4.91 8.05
N PHE A 45 -7.15 3.57 8.07
CA PHE A 45 -7.09 2.75 6.86
C PHE A 45 -8.21 3.10 5.87
N LEU A 46 -9.46 3.17 6.35
CA LEU A 46 -10.61 3.55 5.52
C LEU A 46 -10.52 5.01 5.03
N ALA A 47 -9.94 5.90 5.82
CA ALA A 47 -9.72 7.29 5.42
C ALA A 47 -8.71 7.38 4.27
N ASP A 48 -7.62 6.63 4.33
CA ASP A 48 -6.65 6.55 3.23
C ASP A 48 -7.33 6.03 1.95
N VAL A 49 -8.01 4.88 2.04
CA VAL A 49 -8.67 4.23 0.90
C VAL A 49 -9.74 5.13 0.29
N SER A 50 -10.60 5.74 1.12
CA SER A 50 -11.66 6.64 0.65
C SER A 50 -11.09 7.94 0.07
N SER A 51 -9.99 8.47 0.61
CA SER A 51 -9.33 9.65 0.06
C SER A 51 -8.82 9.41 -1.36
N PHE A 52 -8.22 8.24 -1.60
CA PHE A 52 -7.79 7.85 -2.95
C PHE A 52 -8.98 7.62 -3.88
N ALA A 53 -10.03 6.94 -3.41
CA ALA A 53 -11.24 6.68 -4.19
C ALA A 53 -11.99 7.96 -4.59
N ASN A 54 -12.02 8.95 -3.70
CA ASN A 54 -12.68 10.24 -3.92
C ASN A 54 -11.85 11.21 -4.79
N ALA A 55 -10.55 10.97 -4.94
CA ALA A 55 -9.65 11.83 -5.69
C ALA A 55 -9.49 11.35 -7.15
N SER A 56 -8.24 11.11 -7.58
CA SER A 56 -7.93 10.62 -8.93
C SER A 56 -7.65 9.12 -8.97
N GLY A 57 -7.93 8.39 -7.88
CA GLY A 57 -7.45 7.04 -7.67
C GLY A 57 -5.93 6.99 -7.42
N GLY A 58 -5.39 5.79 -7.33
CA GLY A 58 -3.96 5.55 -7.17
C GLY A 58 -3.67 4.21 -6.50
N ASP A 59 -2.41 4.02 -6.13
CA ASP A 59 -1.92 2.79 -5.51
C ASP A 59 -1.52 3.05 -4.06
N LEU A 60 -2.07 2.24 -3.16
CA LEU A 60 -1.66 2.17 -1.76
C LEU A 60 -0.80 0.92 -1.59
N ILE A 61 0.48 1.09 -1.29
CA ILE A 61 1.45 0.00 -1.26
C ILE A 61 1.91 -0.21 0.19
N TYR A 62 1.46 -1.32 0.78
CA TYR A 62 1.84 -1.72 2.13
C TYR A 62 3.07 -2.64 2.13
N GLY A 63 3.86 -2.57 3.21
CA GLY A 63 5.11 -3.32 3.34
C GLY A 63 6.31 -2.64 2.68
N VAL A 64 6.26 -1.31 2.48
CA VAL A 64 7.36 -0.51 1.93
C VAL A 64 7.77 0.56 2.93
N VAL A 65 9.07 0.63 3.21
CA VAL A 65 9.65 1.66 4.07
C VAL A 65 10.04 2.84 3.20
N ALA A 66 9.38 3.97 3.41
CA ALA A 66 9.59 5.19 2.64
C ALA A 66 9.84 6.42 3.52
N PRO A 67 11.05 6.57 4.11
CA PRO A 67 11.40 7.80 4.82
C PRO A 67 11.29 8.99 3.86
N ASP A 68 10.70 10.09 4.34
CA ASP A 68 10.45 11.30 3.56
C ASP A 68 9.66 11.07 2.25
N GLY A 69 8.84 10.00 2.21
CA GLY A 69 8.05 9.61 1.05
C GLY A 69 8.88 9.04 -0.10
N ILE A 70 10.11 8.58 0.15
CA ILE A 70 10.96 7.92 -0.86
C ILE A 70 11.16 6.46 -0.48
N PRO A 71 10.73 5.49 -1.30
CA PRO A 71 10.82 4.08 -0.98
C PRO A 71 12.29 3.63 -0.93
N THR A 72 12.68 2.99 0.17
CA THR A 72 14.06 2.54 0.44
C THR A 72 14.18 1.03 0.59
N SER A 73 13.13 0.36 1.05
CA SER A 73 13.12 -1.09 1.16
C SER A 73 11.70 -1.66 1.14
N ILE A 74 11.56 -2.86 0.58
CA ILE A 74 10.31 -3.63 0.60
C ILE A 74 10.45 -4.69 1.69
N THR A 75 9.80 -4.45 2.84
CA THR A 75 9.78 -5.37 3.97
C THR A 75 8.68 -6.42 3.82
N GLY A 76 7.67 -6.12 3.01
CA GLY A 76 6.45 -6.92 2.89
C GLY A 76 5.59 -6.88 4.16
N LEU A 77 4.48 -7.59 4.11
CA LEU A 77 3.59 -7.78 5.26
C LEU A 77 3.80 -9.17 5.86
N LYS A 78 3.94 -9.23 7.19
CA LYS A 78 4.02 -10.50 7.91
C LYS A 78 2.60 -11.05 8.08
N THR A 79 2.19 -11.91 7.16
CA THR A 79 0.96 -12.71 7.30
C THR A 79 1.25 -14.18 7.15
N SER A 80 0.60 -15.00 7.98
CA SER A 80 0.62 -16.46 7.87
C SER A 80 -0.42 -16.99 6.88
N ASN A 81 -1.43 -16.20 6.53
CA ASN A 81 -2.49 -16.56 5.60
C ASN A 81 -3.03 -15.32 4.89
N THR A 82 -2.64 -15.14 3.64
CA THR A 82 -3.03 -13.99 2.81
C THR A 82 -4.53 -13.95 2.55
N ASP A 83 -5.17 -15.08 2.28
CA ASP A 83 -6.62 -15.15 2.01
C ASP A 83 -7.44 -14.72 3.23
N ALA A 84 -7.02 -15.15 4.43
CA ALA A 84 -7.69 -14.75 5.67
C ALA A 84 -7.55 -13.24 5.94
N GLU A 85 -6.41 -12.63 5.61
CA GLU A 85 -6.22 -11.19 5.75
C GLU A 85 -7.06 -10.40 4.75
N ILE A 86 -7.14 -10.86 3.49
CA ILE A 86 -8.02 -10.25 2.47
C ILE A 86 -9.47 -10.27 2.96
N LEU A 87 -9.95 -11.42 3.43
CA LEU A 87 -11.32 -11.55 3.93
C LEU A 87 -11.60 -10.62 5.11
N LYS A 88 -10.64 -10.45 6.04
CA LYS A 88 -10.81 -9.49 7.14
C LYS A 88 -10.98 -8.07 6.62
N ILE A 89 -10.13 -7.64 5.68
CA ILE A 89 -10.16 -6.29 5.11
C ILE A 89 -11.48 -6.05 4.37
N GLU A 90 -12.01 -7.05 3.65
CA GLU A 90 -13.31 -6.96 2.97
C GLU A 90 -14.49 -6.83 3.95
N ASN A 91 -14.31 -7.20 5.22
CA ASN A 91 -15.33 -7.16 6.26
C ASN A 91 -15.09 -6.06 7.31
N ILE A 92 -14.16 -5.13 7.05
CA ILE A 92 -14.02 -3.87 7.83
C ILE A 92 -15.17 -2.93 7.48
#